data_AF-A0A2I4D470-F1
#
_entry.id   AF-A0A2I4D470-F1
#
_cell.length_a   1.000
_cell.length_b   1.000
_cell.length_c   1.000
_cell.angle_alpha   90.00
_cell.angle_beta   90.00
_cell.angle_gamma   90.00
#
_symmetry.space_group_name_H-M   'P 1'
#
loop_
_entity.id
_entity.type
_entity.pdbx_description
1 polymer ?
#
loop_
_entity_poly.entity_id
_entity_poly.type
_entity_poly.pdbx_seq_one_letter_code
_entity_poly.pdbx_strand_id
1 'polypeptide(L)'
;MTTDSAPVPRNPEQVKSSSVVPIQAPLKTVPKKLVQGTIPSGYIPKPVIVPDYIGKYPVIHSDEERDQYRAVFNDQYAEYKELHSEVQATLKKFDEMDAIMCSLPRNPTTQTEVERINRIVQEYQKKKNDATFLEKKERCEYLKSKLSHIKQRIQEYDKVMEWKDGNS
;
A
#
# COMPACT_ATOMS: atom_id res chain seq x y z
N MET A 1 -48.50 57.31 16.64
CA MET A 1 -47.33 57.93 17.28
C MET A 1 -46.62 56.86 18.09
N THR A 2 -45.41 56.54 17.64
CA THR A 2 -44.29 55.85 18.35
C THR A 2 -44.54 54.53 19.10
N THR A 3 -44.32 53.42 18.40
CA THR A 3 -43.70 52.22 19.00
C THR A 3 -42.35 52.03 18.33
N ASP A 4 -41.29 52.46 19.00
CA ASP A 4 -39.90 52.25 18.63
C ASP A 4 -39.43 50.93 19.27
N SER A 5 -39.03 49.98 18.45
CA SER A 5 -38.20 48.84 18.86
C SER A 5 -37.49 48.33 17.62
N ALA A 6 -36.29 48.87 17.43
CA ALA A 6 -35.35 48.44 16.40
C ALA A 6 -34.77 47.03 16.71
N PRO A 7 -34.28 46.33 15.69
CA PRO A 7 -34.11 44.88 15.70
C PRO A 7 -32.71 44.42 16.12
N VAL A 8 -32.65 43.21 16.67
CA VAL A 8 -31.42 42.43 16.91
C VAL A 8 -30.64 42.25 15.60
N PRO A 9 -29.32 42.54 15.55
CA PRO A 9 -28.53 42.30 14.36
C PRO A 9 -28.19 40.81 14.21
N ARG A 10 -28.70 40.28 13.12
CA ARG A 10 -28.44 38.98 12.48
C ARG A 10 -26.95 38.86 12.14
N ASN A 11 -26.25 37.88 12.72
CA ASN A 11 -24.88 37.52 12.33
C ASN A 11 -24.93 36.48 11.18
N PRO A 12 -24.33 36.74 10.01
CA PRO A 12 -24.32 35.76 8.91
C PRO A 12 -23.23 34.68 9.09
N GLU A 13 -23.55 33.52 8.52
CA GLU A 13 -22.71 32.33 8.37
C GLU A 13 -21.23 32.60 8.01
N GLN A 14 -20.33 31.82 8.61
CA GLN A 14 -19.17 31.34 7.87
C GLN A 14 -18.73 29.94 8.33
N VAL A 15 -19.42 28.94 7.79
CA VAL A 15 -18.90 27.58 7.64
C VAL A 15 -17.77 27.60 6.59
N LYS A 16 -16.54 27.29 6.99
CA LYS A 16 -15.44 26.92 6.09
C LYS A 16 -14.99 25.52 6.52
N SER A 17 -15.43 24.48 5.82
CA SER A 17 -14.92 23.99 4.53
C SER A 17 -13.61 23.21 4.67
N SER A 18 -13.77 21.88 4.62
CA SER A 18 -13.00 20.95 3.79
C SER A 18 -11.47 21.08 3.79
N SER A 19 -10.79 20.19 4.54
CA SER A 19 -9.40 19.86 4.24
C SER A 19 -9.38 18.63 3.33
N VAL A 20 -9.41 18.89 2.03
CA VAL A 20 -9.11 17.91 0.99
C VAL A 20 -7.63 17.56 1.08
N VAL A 21 -7.31 16.30 1.36
CA VAL A 21 -5.95 15.76 1.19
C VAL A 21 -5.65 15.66 -0.30
N PRO A 22 -4.59 16.32 -0.82
CA PRO A 22 -4.22 16.14 -2.22
C PRO A 22 -3.49 14.80 -2.39
N ILE A 23 -4.02 14.01 -3.33
CA ILE A 23 -3.33 12.89 -3.96
C ILE A 23 -2.11 13.47 -4.69
N GLN A 24 -0.90 13.03 -4.33
CA GLN A 24 0.32 13.36 -5.07
C GLN A 24 0.99 12.07 -5.56
N ALA A 25 1.05 11.95 -6.88
CA ALA A 25 1.70 10.90 -7.65
C ALA A 25 3.24 11.12 -7.74
N PRO A 26 3.95 10.36 -8.59
CA PRO A 26 4.88 9.29 -8.27
C PRO A 26 6.30 9.77 -7.91
N LEU A 27 6.97 9.01 -7.03
CA LEU A 27 8.35 9.21 -6.61
C LEU A 27 9.31 9.13 -7.82
N LYS A 28 9.85 10.28 -8.24
CA LYS A 28 11.05 10.35 -9.08
C LYS A 28 12.28 10.30 -8.17
N THR A 29 13.09 9.26 -8.33
CA THR A 29 14.38 9.06 -7.66
C THR A 29 15.38 10.12 -8.11
N VAL A 30 15.67 11.10 -7.24
CA VAL A 30 16.84 11.97 -7.36
C VAL A 30 18.01 11.34 -6.60
N PRO A 31 19.20 11.21 -7.20
CA PRO A 31 20.38 10.68 -6.51
C PRO A 31 20.85 11.72 -5.48
N LYS A 32 20.71 11.41 -4.20
CA LYS A 32 21.16 12.31 -3.12
C LYS A 32 22.68 12.24 -3.02
N LYS A 33 23.35 13.28 -3.55
CA LYS A 33 24.74 13.62 -3.24
C LYS A 33 24.88 13.72 -1.71
N LEU A 34 25.67 12.84 -1.12
CA LEU A 34 25.97 12.83 0.32
C LEU A 34 26.79 14.08 0.64
N VAL A 35 26.12 15.15 1.05
CA VAL A 35 26.78 16.31 1.66
C VAL A 35 26.96 15.99 3.13
N GLN A 36 28.23 15.84 3.53
CA GLN A 36 28.65 15.59 4.91
C GLN A 36 28.30 16.84 5.75
N GLY A 37 27.18 16.78 6.46
CA GLY A 37 26.69 17.85 7.33
C GLY A 37 26.32 17.29 8.69
N THR A 38 26.80 17.96 9.74
CA THR A 38 26.60 17.62 11.15
C THR A 38 25.10 17.53 11.47
N ILE A 39 24.65 16.37 11.99
CA ILE A 39 23.26 16.17 12.39
C ILE A 39 22.97 17.12 13.58
N PRO A 40 21.95 17.99 13.52
CA PRO A 40 21.61 18.86 14.65
C PRO A 40 21.28 18.04 15.89
N SER A 41 21.86 18.43 17.03
CA SER A 41 21.66 17.76 18.33
C SER A 41 20.17 17.74 18.67
N GLY A 42 19.57 16.55 18.66
CA GLY A 42 18.13 16.32 18.86
C GLY A 42 17.43 15.55 17.73
N TYR A 43 18.10 15.35 16.59
CA TYR A 43 17.55 14.51 15.52
C TYR A 43 17.88 13.03 15.80
N ILE A 44 16.88 12.25 16.21
CA ILE A 44 16.97 10.79 16.26
C ILE A 44 16.53 10.28 14.88
N PRO A 45 17.43 9.72 14.05
CA PRO A 45 17.01 9.12 12.78
C PRO A 45 16.02 8.00 13.06
N LYS A 46 14.84 8.04 12.43
CA LYS A 46 13.90 6.92 12.52
C LYS A 46 14.62 5.65 12.03
N PRO A 47 14.61 4.55 12.79
CA PRO A 47 15.24 3.31 12.36
C PRO A 47 14.72 2.90 10.99
N VAL A 48 15.61 2.84 10.00
CA VAL A 48 15.26 2.33 8.67
C VAL A 48 15.23 0.81 8.83
N ILE A 49 14.03 0.22 8.82
CA ILE A 49 13.87 -1.23 8.81
C ILE A 49 14.28 -1.70 7.42
N VAL A 50 15.48 -2.26 7.32
CA VAL A 50 15.96 -2.90 6.09
C VAL A 50 15.31 -4.27 5.98
N PRO A 51 14.70 -4.63 4.84
CA PRO A 51 14.14 -5.96 4.66
C PRO A 51 15.22 -7.04 4.76
N ASP A 52 14.89 -8.15 5.43
CA ASP A 52 15.83 -9.24 5.72
C ASP A 52 16.40 -9.90 4.45
N TYR A 53 15.60 -9.96 3.38
CA TYR A 53 16.02 -10.54 2.11
C TYR A 53 17.19 -9.79 1.44
N ILE A 54 17.42 -8.51 1.77
CA ILE A 54 18.57 -7.76 1.25
C ILE A 54 19.88 -8.36 1.77
N GLY A 55 19.91 -8.75 3.05
CA GLY A 55 21.08 -9.38 3.67
C GLY A 55 21.18 -10.88 3.37
N LYS A 56 20.04 -11.57 3.24
CA LYS A 56 20.00 -13.02 2.93
C LYS A 56 20.39 -13.37 1.50
N TYR A 57 20.16 -12.46 0.55
CA TYR A 57 20.47 -12.67 -0.86
C TYR A 57 21.42 -11.57 -1.37
N PRO A 58 22.72 -11.62 -1.00
CA PRO A 58 23.75 -10.75 -1.56
C PRO A 58 23.99 -11.04 -3.05
N VAL A 59 24.97 -10.33 -3.62
CA VAL A 59 25.45 -10.57 -4.98
C VAL A 59 25.92 -12.04 -5.10
N ILE A 60 25.59 -12.67 -6.22
CA ILE A 60 25.95 -14.05 -6.51
C ILE A 60 27.37 -14.11 -7.07
N HIS A 61 28.16 -15.08 -6.62
CA HIS A 61 29.54 -15.26 -7.03
C HIS A 61 29.82 -16.61 -7.69
N SER A 62 28.88 -17.56 -7.68
CA SER A 62 29.02 -18.88 -8.30
C SER A 62 27.72 -19.39 -8.94
N ASP A 63 27.84 -20.34 -9.86
CA ASP A 63 26.69 -21.01 -10.49
C ASP A 63 25.87 -21.82 -9.48
N GLU A 64 26.53 -22.39 -8.47
CA GLU A 64 25.85 -23.12 -7.40
C GLU A 64 24.94 -22.18 -6.58
N GLU A 65 25.44 -20.99 -6.21
CA GLU A 65 24.63 -19.96 -5.54
C GLU A 65 23.48 -19.47 -6.43
N ARG A 66 23.72 -19.29 -7.74
CA ARG A 66 22.67 -18.93 -8.71
C ARG A 66 21.56 -19.97 -8.72
N ASP A 67 21.91 -21.25 -8.76
CA ASP A 67 20.94 -22.34 -8.83
C ASP A 67 20.16 -22.48 -7.51
N GLN A 68 20.81 -22.26 -6.37
CA GLN A 68 20.12 -22.16 -5.06
C GLN A 68 19.13 -21.00 -5.03
N TYR A 69 19.51 -19.82 -5.50
CA TYR A 69 18.61 -18.66 -5.57
C TYR A 69 17.42 -18.93 -6.49
N ARG A 70 17.65 -19.62 -7.61
CA ARG A 70 16.59 -20.02 -8.54
C ARG A 70 15.62 -21.01 -7.91
N ALA A 71 16.11 -21.99 -7.16
CA ALA A 71 15.28 -22.95 -6.43
C ALA A 71 14.38 -22.22 -5.41
N VAL A 72 14.97 -21.32 -4.60
CA VAL A 72 14.21 -20.49 -3.65
C VAL A 72 13.19 -19.61 -4.36
N PHE A 73 13.56 -18.98 -5.48
CA PHE A 73 12.64 -18.15 -6.26
C PHE A 73 11.43 -18.96 -6.71
N ASN A 74 11.64 -20.16 -7.26
CA ASN A 74 10.56 -21.00 -7.77
C ASN A 74 9.60 -21.45 -6.66
N ASP A 75 10.14 -21.90 -5.52
CA ASP A 75 9.36 -22.29 -4.35
C ASP A 75 8.51 -21.12 -3.83
N GLN A 76 9.15 -19.98 -3.57
CA GLN A 76 8.48 -18.80 -3.02
C GLN A 76 7.54 -18.14 -4.04
N TYR A 77 7.79 -18.30 -5.34
CA TYR A 77 6.90 -17.81 -6.39
C TYR A 77 5.60 -18.61 -6.45
N ALA A 78 5.64 -19.91 -6.15
CA ALA A 78 4.42 -20.73 -6.03
C ALA A 78 3.54 -20.21 -4.88
N GLU A 79 4.14 -19.97 -3.70
CA GLU A 79 3.44 -19.36 -2.55
C GLU A 79 2.86 -17.98 -2.91
N TYR A 80 3.66 -17.12 -3.54
CA TYR A 80 3.22 -15.79 -3.98
C TYR A 80 2.01 -15.89 -4.93
N LYS A 81 2.05 -16.81 -5.90
CA LYS A 81 0.99 -16.93 -6.91
C LYS A 81 -0.34 -17.33 -6.28
N GLU A 82 -0.32 -18.30 -5.36
CA GLU A 82 -1.50 -18.72 -4.62
C GLU A 82 -2.04 -17.57 -3.76
N LEU A 83 -1.20 -16.98 -2.93
CA LEU A 83 -1.59 -15.89 -2.04
C LEU A 83 -2.10 -14.66 -2.80
N HIS A 84 -1.43 -14.29 -3.89
CA HIS A 84 -1.87 -13.19 -4.75
C HIS A 84 -3.25 -13.47 -5.33
N SER A 85 -3.55 -14.71 -5.73
CA SER A 85 -4.87 -15.07 -6.24
C SER A 85 -5.97 -14.88 -5.18
N GLU A 86 -5.70 -15.25 -3.93
CA GLU A 86 -6.66 -15.04 -2.83
C GLU A 86 -6.88 -13.56 -2.51
N VAL A 87 -5.80 -12.77 -2.48
CA VAL A 87 -5.86 -11.31 -2.28
C VAL A 87 -6.66 -10.66 -3.39
N GLN A 88 -6.42 -11.01 -4.66
CA GLN A 88 -7.18 -10.49 -5.79
C GLN A 88 -8.65 -10.89 -5.75
N ALA A 89 -8.96 -12.14 -5.39
CA ALA A 89 -10.35 -12.58 -5.23
C ALA A 89 -11.07 -11.78 -4.13
N THR A 90 -10.37 -11.42 -3.05
CA THR A 90 -10.93 -10.63 -1.96
C THR A 90 -11.10 -9.16 -2.37
N LEU A 91 -10.12 -8.58 -3.07
CA LEU A 91 -10.23 -7.23 -3.63
C LEU A 91 -11.42 -7.11 -4.58
N LYS A 92 -11.63 -8.10 -5.47
CA LYS A 92 -12.78 -8.13 -6.36
C LYS A 92 -14.12 -8.13 -5.60
N LYS A 93 -14.21 -8.90 -4.50
CA LYS A 93 -15.40 -8.87 -3.63
C LYS A 93 -15.61 -7.48 -3.01
N PHE A 94 -14.55 -6.77 -2.66
CA PHE A 94 -14.69 -5.39 -2.19
C PHE A 94 -15.18 -4.46 -3.29
N ASP A 95 -14.71 -4.60 -4.52
CA ASP A 95 -15.21 -3.81 -5.66
C ASP A 95 -16.71 -4.05 -5.90
N GLU A 96 -17.16 -5.30 -5.81
CA GLU A 96 -18.59 -5.66 -5.90
C GLU A 96 -19.40 -5.03 -4.75
N MET A 97 -18.86 -5.06 -3.52
CA MET A 97 -19.50 -4.40 -2.37
C MET A 97 -19.51 -2.88 -2.51
N ASP A 98 -18.44 -2.27 -3.04
CA ASP A 98 -18.36 -0.84 -3.32
C ASP A 98 -19.41 -0.40 -4.35
N ALA A 99 -19.66 -1.23 -5.37
CA ALA A 99 -20.74 -1.00 -6.33
C ALA A 99 -22.12 -1.04 -5.67
N ILE A 100 -22.37 -2.04 -4.81
CA ILE A 100 -23.62 -2.14 -4.04
C ILE A 100 -23.80 -0.92 -3.14
N MET A 101 -22.77 -0.51 -2.40
CA MET A 101 -22.78 0.65 -1.53
C MET A 101 -23.11 1.94 -2.29
N CYS A 102 -22.56 2.11 -3.49
CA CYS A 102 -22.88 3.24 -4.37
C CYS A 102 -24.35 3.24 -4.84
N SER A 103 -25.00 2.08 -4.90
CA SER A 103 -26.40 1.95 -5.31
C SER A 103 -27.43 2.09 -4.19
N LEU A 104 -27.00 2.17 -2.92
CA LEU A 104 -27.92 2.30 -1.79
C LEU A 104 -28.63 3.67 -1.80
N PRO A 105 -29.90 3.74 -1.36
CA PRO A 105 -30.64 5.00 -1.27
C PRO A 105 -29.92 6.00 -0.36
N ARG A 106 -29.68 7.23 -0.87
CA ARG A 106 -29.08 8.32 -0.07
C ARG A 106 -30.01 8.89 1.00
N ASN A 107 -31.32 8.81 0.75
CA ASN A 107 -32.36 9.33 1.64
C ASN A 107 -33.31 8.19 2.00
N PRO A 108 -32.96 7.32 2.96
CA PRO A 108 -33.88 6.30 3.46
C PRO A 108 -35.11 6.96 4.09
N THR A 109 -36.29 6.47 3.74
CA THR A 109 -37.58 7.05 4.15
C THR A 109 -38.15 6.43 5.40
N THR A 110 -37.68 5.24 5.77
CA THR A 110 -38.17 4.47 6.91
C THR A 110 -37.04 4.05 7.85
N GLN A 111 -37.36 3.91 9.14
CA GLN A 111 -36.39 3.44 10.15
C GLN A 111 -35.82 2.06 9.81
N THR A 112 -36.64 1.18 9.24
CA THR A 112 -36.23 -0.16 8.80
C THR A 112 -35.21 -0.11 7.65
N GLU A 113 -35.36 0.81 6.70
CA GLU A 113 -34.37 1.04 5.64
C GLU A 113 -33.05 1.58 6.18
N VAL A 114 -33.10 2.53 7.12
CA VAL A 114 -31.90 3.08 7.78
C VAL A 114 -31.12 1.96 8.46
N GLU A 115 -31.79 1.11 9.24
CA GLU A 115 -31.14 -0.01 9.92
C GLU A 115 -30.55 -1.03 8.95
N ARG A 116 -31.25 -1.32 7.84
CA ARG A 116 -30.74 -2.23 6.81
C ARG A 116 -29.47 -1.68 6.18
N ILE A 117 -29.46 -0.39 5.80
CA ILE A 117 -28.29 0.28 5.21
C ILE A 117 -27.13 0.27 6.20
N ASN A 118 -27.36 0.63 7.46
CA ASN A 118 -26.32 0.64 8.50
C ASN A 118 -25.70 -0.74 8.71
N ARG A 119 -26.50 -1.82 8.73
CA ARG A 119 -25.97 -3.20 8.82
C ARG A 119 -25.07 -3.54 7.64
N ILE A 120 -25.48 -3.18 6.41
CA ILE A 120 -24.68 -3.42 5.20
C ILE A 120 -23.35 -2.65 5.28
N VAL A 121 -23.38 -1.38 5.69
CA VAL A 121 -22.19 -0.54 5.85
C VAL A 121 -21.24 -1.11 6.90
N GLN A 122 -21.77 -1.56 8.05
CA GLN A 122 -20.96 -2.13 9.14
C GLN A 122 -20.30 -3.45 8.75
N GLU A 123 -21.06 -4.37 8.14
CA GLU A 123 -20.51 -5.65 7.64
C GLU A 123 -19.41 -5.42 6.60
N TYR A 124 -19.61 -4.45 5.72
CA TYR A 124 -18.61 -4.04 4.75
C TYR A 124 -17.33 -3.50 5.38
N GLN A 125 -17.45 -2.56 6.33
CA GLN A 125 -16.32 -2.01 7.09
C GLN A 125 -15.57 -3.11 7.85
N LYS A 126 -16.29 -4.03 8.48
CA LYS A 126 -15.70 -5.16 9.21
C LYS A 126 -14.88 -6.04 8.26
N LYS A 127 -15.42 -6.34 7.07
CA LYS A 127 -14.75 -7.18 6.08
C LYS A 127 -13.52 -6.50 5.46
N LYS A 128 -13.57 -5.17 5.24
CA LYS A 128 -12.42 -4.39 4.74
C LYS A 128 -11.27 -4.29 5.74
N ASN A 129 -11.59 -4.28 7.03
CA ASN A 129 -10.62 -4.20 8.12
C ASN A 129 -10.29 -5.58 8.73
N ASP A 130 -10.59 -6.66 8.02
CA ASP A 130 -10.27 -8.01 8.46
C ASP A 130 -8.76 -8.20 8.56
N ALA A 131 -8.28 -8.54 9.76
CA ALA A 131 -6.85 -8.68 10.04
C ALA A 131 -6.21 -9.77 9.17
N THR A 132 -6.90 -10.88 8.95
CA THR A 132 -6.42 -11.99 8.11
C THR A 132 -6.17 -11.53 6.68
N PHE A 133 -7.07 -10.73 6.11
CA PHE A 133 -6.87 -10.15 4.79
C PHE A 133 -5.66 -9.20 4.74
N LEU A 134 -5.52 -8.33 5.74
CA LEU A 134 -4.41 -7.38 5.81
C LEU A 134 -3.05 -8.09 5.93
N GLU A 135 -2.96 -9.13 6.77
CA GLU A 135 -1.77 -9.98 6.90
C GLU A 135 -1.43 -10.69 5.59
N LYS A 136 -2.42 -11.27 4.90
CA LYS A 136 -2.23 -11.89 3.58
C LYS A 136 -1.75 -10.89 2.54
N LYS A 137 -2.31 -9.69 2.53
CA LYS A 137 -1.89 -8.61 1.63
C LYS A 137 -0.45 -8.17 1.91
N GLU A 138 -0.08 -8.00 3.18
CA GLU A 138 1.28 -7.66 3.58
C GLU A 138 2.28 -8.74 3.18
N ARG A 139 1.95 -10.01 3.43
CA ARG A 139 2.76 -11.15 3.02
C ARG A 139 2.94 -11.21 1.50
N CYS A 140 1.89 -10.90 0.73
CA CYS A 140 1.94 -10.85 -0.72
C CYS A 140 2.91 -9.77 -1.22
N GLU A 141 2.86 -8.56 -0.66
CA GLU A 141 3.78 -7.46 -1.01
C GLU A 141 5.23 -7.76 -0.60
N TYR A 142 5.42 -8.40 0.56
CA TYR A 142 6.74 -8.87 0.99
C TYR A 142 7.31 -9.86 -0.02
N LEU A 143 6.54 -10.90 -0.39
CA LEU A 143 6.98 -11.92 -1.34
C LEU A 143 7.30 -11.31 -2.70
N LYS A 144 6.46 -10.40 -3.21
CA LYS A 144 6.71 -9.68 -4.46
C LYS A 144 8.06 -8.95 -4.43
N SER A 145 8.35 -8.23 -3.34
CA SER A 145 9.60 -7.48 -3.19
C SER A 145 10.82 -8.41 -3.05
N LYS A 146 10.71 -9.46 -2.22
CA LYS A 146 11.73 -10.50 -2.06
C LYS A 146 12.05 -11.20 -3.39
N LEU A 147 11.03 -11.63 -4.12
CA LEU A 147 11.17 -12.31 -5.40
C LEU A 147 11.79 -11.40 -6.46
N SER A 148 11.39 -10.11 -6.50
CA SER A 148 12.02 -9.12 -7.38
C SER A 148 13.51 -8.99 -7.10
N HIS A 149 13.91 -8.94 -5.83
CA HIS A 149 15.31 -8.85 -5.42
C HIS A 149 16.11 -10.10 -5.83
N ILE A 150 15.59 -11.30 -5.54
CA ILE A 150 16.25 -12.56 -5.92
C ILE A 150 16.40 -12.65 -7.44
N LYS A 151 15.35 -12.32 -8.20
CA LYS A 151 15.38 -12.31 -9.66
C LYS A 151 16.43 -11.34 -10.19
N GLN A 152 16.53 -10.15 -9.59
CA GLN A 152 17.54 -9.17 -9.95
C GLN A 152 18.97 -9.71 -9.71
N ARG A 153 19.22 -10.37 -8.57
CA ARG A 153 20.53 -10.98 -8.29
C ARG A 153 20.95 -12.01 -9.32
N ILE A 154 20.02 -12.89 -9.72
CA ILE A 154 20.26 -13.89 -10.77
C ILE A 154 20.58 -13.19 -12.10
N GLN A 155 19.76 -12.21 -12.51
CA GLN A 155 19.96 -11.47 -13.76
C GLN A 155 21.27 -10.68 -13.81
N GLU A 156 21.69 -10.09 -12.68
CA GLU A 156 22.97 -9.39 -12.56
C GLU A 156 24.16 -10.33 -12.79
N TYR A 157 24.10 -11.54 -12.22
CA TYR A 157 25.14 -12.55 -12.38
C TYR A 157 25.19 -13.10 -13.81
N ASP A 158 24.04 -13.50 -14.37
CA ASP A 158 23.96 -14.06 -15.72
C ASP A 158 24.56 -13.09 -16.76
N LYS A 159 24.23 -11.80 -16.64
CA LYS A 159 24.79 -10.75 -17.52
C LYS A 159 26.31 -10.62 -17.42
N VAL A 160 26.88 -10.75 -16.22
CA VAL A 160 28.33 -10.67 -16.01
C VAL A 160 29.03 -11.89 -16.60
N MET A 161 28.44 -13.08 -16.47
CA MET A 161 29.01 -14.32 -17.00
C MET A 161 28.92 -14.36 -18.53
N GLU A 162 27.79 -13.96 -19.12
CA GLU A 162 27.64 -13.84 -20.57
C GLU A 162 28.70 -12.91 -21.20
N TRP A 163 29.11 -11.84 -20.51
CA TRP A 163 30.17 -10.94 -20.98
C TRP A 163 31.58 -11.52 -20.85
N LYS A 164 31.82 -12.42 -19.90
CA LYS A 164 33.12 -13.08 -19.73
C LYS A 164 33.35 -14.18 -20.78
N ASP A 165 32.31 -14.91 -21.14
CA ASP A 165 32.37 -15.99 -22.12
C ASP A 165 32.48 -15.48 -23.56
N GLY A 166 31.94 -14.29 -23.86
CA GLY A 166 32.03 -13.66 -25.18
C GLY A 166 33.34 -12.94 -25.49
N ASN A 167 34.28 -12.87 -24.53
CA ASN A 167 35.57 -12.16 -24.66
C ASN A 167 36.78 -13.09 -24.44
N SER A 168 36.59 -14.41 -24.61
CA SER A 168 37.64 -15.44 -24.60
C SER A 168 37.78 -16.08 -25.97
#